data_AF-A0A7V3T1T5-F1
#
_entry.id   AF-A0A7V3T1T5-F1
#
_cell.length_a   1.000
_cell.length_b   1.000
_cell.length_c   1.000
_cell.angle_alpha   90.00
_cell.angle_beta   90.00
_cell.angle_gamma   90.00
#
_symmetry.space_group_name_H-M   'P 1'
#
loop_
_entity.id
_entity.type
_entity.pdbx_description
1 polymer ?
#
loop_
_entity_poly.entity_id
_entity_poly.type
_entity_poly.pdbx_seq_one_letter_code
_entity_poly.pdbx_strand_id
1 'polypeptide(L)' 'MFEGDIVVKTIMHIDLNSFYASCEIIESKGRYTYDTKLIVTGNPDARCGIILAASPSAKKYGLRAG' A
#
# COMPACT_ATOMS: atom_id res chain seq x y z
N MET A 1 -23.51 -41.02 -18.40
CA MET A 1 -23.16 -39.59 -18.58
C MET A 1 -23.14 -38.99 -17.19
N PHE A 2 -21.97 -38.68 -16.64
CA PHE A 2 -21.87 -37.98 -15.35
C PHE A 2 -21.70 -36.51 -15.67
N GLU A 3 -22.79 -35.77 -15.55
CA GLU A 3 -22.79 -34.31 -15.62
C GLU A 3 -22.40 -33.83 -14.22
N GLY A 4 -21.11 -33.53 -14.03
CA GLY A 4 -20.59 -33.00 -12.79
C GLY A 4 -20.88 -31.50 -12.73
N ASP A 5 -21.66 -31.06 -11.75
CA ASP A 5 -21.93 -29.64 -11.52
C ASP A 5 -20.62 -28.85 -11.37
N ILE A 6 -20.42 -27.85 -12.22
CA ILE A 6 -19.29 -26.94 -12.11
C ILE A 6 -19.54 -26.03 -10.90
N VAL A 7 -18.84 -26.30 -9.80
CA VAL A 7 -18.86 -25.43 -8.61
C VAL A 7 -18.03 -24.19 -8.88
N VAL A 8 -18.69 -23.07 -9.18
CA VAL A 8 -18.05 -21.75 -9.26
C VAL A 8 -17.71 -21.27 -7.85
N LYS A 9 -16.42 -21.09 -7.56
CA LYS A 9 -15.97 -20.52 -6.27
C LYS A 9 -15.79 -19.01 -6.39
N THR A 10 -16.47 -18.26 -5.52
CA THR A 10 -16.20 -16.83 -5.33
C THR A 10 -14.96 -16.67 -4.46
N ILE A 11 -13.95 -15.95 -4.94
CA ILE A 11 -12.74 -15.60 -4.18
C ILE A 11 -12.78 -14.11 -3.86
N MET A 12 -12.68 -13.76 -2.57
CA MET A 12 -12.53 -12.38 -2.12
C MET A 12 -11.06 -12.06 -1.90
N HIS A 13 -10.50 -11.19 -2.73
CA HIS A 13 -9.15 -10.66 -2.56
C HIS A 13 -9.24 -9.30 -1.86
N ILE A 14 -8.59 -9.17 -0.70
CA ILE A 14 -8.55 -7.96 0.10
C ILE A 14 -7.10 -7.50 0.22
N ASP A 15 -6.86 -6.22 -0.06
CA ASP A 15 -5.55 -5.57 0.06
C ASP A 15 -5.70 -4.20 0.76
N LEU A 16 -4.62 -3.73 1.39
CA LEU A 16 -4.56 -2.44 2.06
C LEU A 16 -3.88 -1.39 1.18
N ASN A 17 -4.63 -0.34 0.87
CA ASN A 17 -4.12 0.78 0.09
C ASN A 17 -2.92 1.45 0.77
N SER A 18 -1.75 1.36 0.11
CA SER A 18 -0.52 2.04 0.53
C SER A 18 -0.12 1.72 1.98
N PHE A 19 -0.19 0.44 2.35
CA PHE A 19 -0.09 -0.07 3.72
C PHE A 19 0.87 0.68 4.65
N TYR A 20 2.18 0.69 4.36
CA TYR A 20 3.15 1.34 5.25
C TYR A 20 2.93 2.85 5.40
N ALA A 21 2.53 3.55 4.33
CA ALA A 21 2.22 4.97 4.43
C ALA A 21 1.01 5.24 5.34
N SER A 22 0.01 4.35 5.29
CA SER A 22 -1.17 4.43 6.16
C SER A 22 -0.82 4.17 7.63
N CYS A 23 0.04 3.19 7.92
CA CYS A 23 0.56 2.94 9.27
C CYS A 23 1.31 4.16 9.82
N GLU A 24 2.25 4.70 9.05
CA GLU A 24 3.03 5.87 9.47
C GLU A 24 2.15 7.09 9.76
N ILE A 25 1.09 7.32 8.97
CA ILE A 25 0.14 8.41 9.24
C ILE A 25 -0.53 8.24 10.61
N ILE A 26 -1.01 7.03 10.93
CA ILE A 26 -1.67 6.74 12.21
C ILE A 26 -0.68 6.86 13.39
N GLU A 27 0.50 6.24 13.26
CA GLU A 27 1.54 6.24 14.30
C GLU A 27 2.15 7.63 14.54
N SER A 28 2.05 8.53 13.56
CA SER A 28 2.59 9.88 13.65
C SER A 28 1.92 10.79 14.68
N LYS A 29 0.82 10.33 15.32
CA LYS A 29 0.05 11.10 16.32
C LYS A 29 -0.38 12.49 15.83
N GLY A 30 -0.80 12.56 14.56
CA GLY A 30 -1.29 13.80 13.93
C GLY A 30 -0.21 14.67 13.30
N ARG A 31 1.07 14.27 13.35
CA ARG A 31 2.13 14.94 12.58
C ARG A 31 1.91 14.82 11.07
N TYR A 32 1.34 13.69 10.62
CA TYR A 32 0.92 13.48 9.25
C TYR A 32 -0.59 13.26 9.17
N THR A 33 -1.15 13.65 8.03
CA THR A 33 -2.55 13.44 7.66
C THR A 33 -2.63 12.65 6.36
N TYR A 34 -3.81 12.15 5.98
CA TYR A 34 -3.99 11.46 4.70
C TYR A 34 -3.73 12.36 3.47
N ASP A 35 -3.80 13.69 3.62
CA ASP A 35 -3.42 14.65 2.57
C ASP A 35 -1.91 14.90 2.49
N THR A 36 -1.16 14.46 3.50
CA THR A 36 0.30 14.57 3.52
C THR A 36 0.88 13.71 2.41
N LYS A 37 1.71 14.31 1.56
CA LYS A 37 2.48 13.61 0.52
C LYS A 37 3.63 12.87 1.20
N LEU A 38 3.37 11.62 1.57
CA LEU A 38 4.27 10.80 2.36
C LEU A 38 4.84 9.67 1.49
N ILE A 39 6.14 9.43 1.61
CA ILE A 39 6.78 8.21 1.16
C ILE A 39 7.41 7.51 2.35
N VAL A 40 7.36 6.17 2.34
CA VAL A 40 8.08 5.33 3.29
C VAL A 40 9.23 4.69 2.53
N THR A 41 10.44 4.84 3.07
CA THR A 41 11.67 4.25 2.55
C THR A 41 12.17 3.15 3.48
N GLY A 42 13.11 2.33 3.01
CA GLY A 42 13.76 1.31 3.84
C GLY A 42 14.66 1.87 4.94
N ASN A 43 15.35 0.97 5.63
CA ASN A 43 16.30 1.30 6.70
C ASN A 43 17.20 2.47 6.27
N PRO A 44 17.25 3.57 7.05
CA PRO A 44 18.11 4.71 6.77
C PRO A 44 19.54 4.33 6.41
N ASP A 45 20.15 3.38 7.12
CA ASP A 45 21.57 3.06 6.95
C ASP A 45 21.85 2.16 5.72
N ALA A 46 20.81 1.51 5.18
CA ALA A 46 20.91 0.57 4.06
C ALA A 46 20.13 1.02 2.81
N ARG A 47 19.51 2.20 2.83
CA ARG A 47 18.62 2.64 1.75
C ARG A 47 19.41 2.94 0.46
N CYS A 48 18.99 2.33 -0.64
CA CYS A 48 19.54 2.55 -1.99
C CYS A 48 18.57 3.32 -2.91
N GLY A 49 17.70 4.17 -2.34
CA GLY A 49 16.75 4.98 -3.11
C GLY A 49 15.41 4.32 -3.44
N ILE A 50 15.10 3.15 -2.86
CA ILE A 50 13.83 2.44 -3.05
C ILE A 50 12.71 3.09 -2.22
N ILE A 51 11.55 3.27 -2.83
CA ILE A 51 10.31 3.66 -2.15
C ILE A 51 9.55 2.38 -1.79
N LEU A 52 9.37 2.11 -0.49
CA LEU A 52 8.60 0.95 -0.01
C LEU A 52 7.09 1.19 -0.12
N ALA A 53 6.65 2.42 0.15
CA ALA A 53 5.27 2.83 -0.04
C ALA A 53 5.18 4.32 -0.34
N ALA A 54 4.16 4.72 -1.11
CA ALA A 54 3.80 6.10 -1.33
C ALA A 54 2.32 6.30 -1.00
N SER A 55 1.99 7.36 -0.26
CA SER A 55 0.60 7.72 0.06
C SER A 55 -0.20 8.00 -1.23
N PRO A 56 -1.53 7.86 -1.20
CA PRO A 56 -2.38 8.22 -2.34
C PRO A 56 -2.18 9.67 -2.82
N SER A 57 -1.95 10.61 -1.90
CA SER A 57 -1.64 12.00 -2.21
C SER A 57 -0.29 12.17 -2.90
N ALA A 58 0.74 11.41 -2.50
CA ALA A 58 2.05 11.38 -3.16
C ALA A 58 1.99 10.76 -4.57
N LYS A 59 1.20 9.68 -4.74
CA LYS A 59 1.02 9.01 -6.03
C LYS A 59 0.46 9.92 -7.13
N LYS A 60 -0.32 10.96 -6.78
CA LYS A 60 -0.80 11.97 -7.75
C LYS A 60 0.32 12.75 -8.44
N TYR A 61 1.53 12.74 -7.88
CA TYR A 61 2.71 13.45 -8.40
C TYR A 61 3.73 12.52 -9.05
N GLY A 62 3.33 11.30 -9.42
CA GLY A 62 4.21 10.34 -10.09
C GLY A 62 5.08 9.49 -9.17
N LEU A 63 5.03 9.70 -7.84
CA LEU A 63 5.75 8.85 -6.88
C LEU A 63 5.12 7.45 -6.83
N ARG A 64 5.94 6.40 -6.89
CA ARG A 64 5.51 5.00 -6.91
C ARG A 64 6.40 4.19 -5.98
N ALA A 65 5.86 3.09 -5.46
CA ALA A 65 6.69 2.08 -4.80
C ALA A 65 7.44 1.27 -5.86
N GLY A 66 8.67 0.85 -5.54
CA GLY A 66 9.62 0.26 -6.47
C GLY A 66 11.01 0.85 -6.35
#